data_AF-A0A9E0V4C2-F1
#
_entry.id   AF-A0A9E0V4C2-F1
#
_cell.length_a   1.000
_cell.length_b   1.000
_cell.length_c   1.000
_cell.angle_alpha   90.00
_cell.angle_beta   90.00
_cell.angle_gamma   90.00
#
_symmetry.space_group_name_H-M   'P 1'
#
loop_
_entity.id
_entity.type
_entity.pdbx_description
1 polymer ?
#
loop_
_entity_poly.entity_id
_entity_poly.type
_entity_poly.pdbx_seq_one_letter_code
_entity_poly.pdbx_strand_id
1 'polypeptide(L)'
;MDLFEILFWILTIGAISSALGVILSRNPINSVICLIATFFAISGHYVLLNAQFLAVVNIIVYAGAIMVLFLFVIMLMNLNADVEPQKSRLVQFAGIISGGILFLVILAALRDSKINGVLEKSSNSVGLIENLGKTLFQNYVLPFEISSVLFLSAMIGAMVIGKKEPSNDLPERSPNQN
;
A
#
# COMPACT_ATOMS: atom_id res chain seq x y z
N MET A 1 2.52 24.05 -22.12
CA MET A 1 2.15 22.94 -21.23
C MET A 1 1.08 22.16 -21.94
N ASP A 2 1.38 20.93 -22.33
CA ASP A 2 0.36 20.03 -22.86
C ASP A 2 -0.64 19.67 -21.75
N LEU A 3 -1.88 19.32 -22.09
CA LEU A 3 -2.90 18.94 -21.09
C LEU A 3 -2.40 17.80 -20.20
N PHE A 4 -1.63 16.87 -20.79
CA PHE A 4 -0.97 15.78 -20.07
C PHE A 4 0.04 16.26 -19.02
N GLU A 5 0.84 17.28 -19.33
CA GLU A 5 1.83 17.84 -18.40
C GLU A 5 1.16 18.55 -17.23
N ILE A 6 0.08 19.30 -17.50
CA ILE A 6 -0.71 19.96 -16.46
C ILE A 6 -1.33 18.92 -15.52
N LEU A 7 -1.91 17.87 -16.08
CA LEU A 7 -2.52 16.78 -15.33
C LEU A 7 -1.49 15.96 -14.54
N PHE A 8 -0.28 15.81 -15.07
CA PHE A 8 0.83 15.19 -14.36
C PHE A 8 1.26 16.00 -13.14
N TRP A 9 1.47 17.31 -13.32
CA TRP A 9 1.91 18.19 -12.22
C TRP A 9 0.87 18.31 -11.11
N ILE A 10 -0.41 18.44 -11.45
CA ILE A 10 -1.48 18.52 -10.43
C ILE A 10 -1.57 17.22 -9.63
N LEU A 11 -1.48 16.06 -10.28
CA LEU A 11 -1.47 14.77 -9.60
C LEU A 11 -0.21 14.59 -8.75
N THR A 12 0.95 15.03 -9.23
CA THR A 12 2.22 14.95 -8.48
C THR A 12 2.15 15.78 -7.20
N ILE A 13 1.69 17.03 -7.30
CA ILE A 13 1.53 17.90 -6.13
C ILE A 13 0.50 17.31 -5.16
N GLY A 14 -0.61 16.78 -5.67
CA GLY A 14 -1.62 16.07 -4.87
C GLY A 14 -1.05 14.84 -4.15
N ALA A 15 -0.23 14.04 -4.83
CA ALA A 15 0.39 12.85 -4.25
C ALA A 15 1.38 13.20 -3.13
N ILE A 16 2.25 14.19 -3.37
CA ILE A 16 3.27 14.63 -2.40
C ILE A 16 2.62 15.30 -1.19
N SER A 17 1.65 16.19 -1.39
CA SER A 17 0.94 16.85 -0.29
C SER A 17 0.19 15.85 0.58
N SER A 18 -0.49 14.87 -0.05
CA SER A 18 -1.17 13.79 0.66
C SER A 18 -0.18 12.89 1.42
N ALA A 19 0.94 12.53 0.81
CA ALA A 19 1.99 11.71 1.45
C ALA A 19 2.63 12.43 2.65
N LEU A 20 2.87 13.74 2.55
CA LEU A 20 3.27 14.54 3.71
C LEU A 20 2.18 14.54 4.79
N GLY A 21 0.91 14.64 4.39
CA GLY A 21 -0.25 14.53 5.29
C GLY A 21 -0.29 13.21 6.07
N VAL A 22 0.10 12.08 5.46
CA VAL A 22 0.21 10.77 6.14
C VAL A 22 1.16 10.84 7.33
N ILE A 23 2.33 11.47 7.14
CA ILE A 23 3.40 11.51 8.15
C ILE A 23 3.15 12.59 9.21
N LEU A 24 2.57 13.73 8.82
CA LEU A 24 2.29 14.85 9.73
C LEU A 24 1.03 14.64 10.59
N SER A 25 0.11 13.77 10.16
CA SER A 25 -1.14 13.54 10.87
C SER A 25 -0.92 12.83 12.20
N ARG A 26 -1.42 13.41 13.28
CA ARG A 26 -1.40 12.80 14.62
C ARG A 26 -2.42 11.68 14.79
N ASN A 27 -3.56 11.78 14.11
CA ASN A 27 -4.61 10.77 14.18
C ASN A 27 -4.38 9.70 13.11
N PRO A 28 -4.27 8.41 13.47
CA PRO A 28 -4.03 7.31 12.52
C PRO A 28 -5.11 7.25 11.43
N ILE A 29 -6.36 7.53 11.78
CA ILE A 29 -7.48 7.54 10.82
C ILE A 29 -7.25 8.60 9.74
N ASN A 30 -6.83 9.82 10.12
CA ASN A 30 -6.55 10.88 9.15
C ASN A 30 -5.33 10.54 8.29
N SER A 31 -4.31 9.92 8.89
CA SER A 31 -3.13 9.44 8.17
C SER A 31 -3.51 8.47 7.05
N VAL A 32 -4.41 7.52 7.32
CA VAL A 32 -4.84 6.54 6.31
C VAL A 32 -5.77 7.15 5.25
N ILE A 33 -6.63 8.11 5.60
CA ILE A 33 -7.43 8.84 4.61
C ILE A 33 -6.51 9.61 3.64
N CYS A 34 -5.46 10.27 4.16
CA CYS A 34 -4.44 10.89 3.31
C CYS A 34 -3.70 9.85 2.43
N LEU A 35 -3.43 8.65 2.95
CA LEU A 35 -2.78 7.58 2.18
C LEU A 35 -3.67 7.08 1.04
N ILE A 36 -4.98 6.95 1.27
CA ILE A 36 -5.95 6.61 0.22
C ILE A 36 -5.92 7.68 -0.89
N ALA A 37 -5.88 8.96 -0.53
CA ALA A 37 -5.74 10.05 -1.50
C ALA A 37 -4.43 9.94 -2.31
N THR A 38 -3.31 9.56 -1.68
CA THR A 38 -2.06 9.27 -2.39
C THR A 38 -2.22 8.13 -3.40
N PHE A 39 -2.90 7.03 -3.04
CA PHE A 39 -3.13 5.93 -3.98
C PHE A 39 -4.03 6.33 -5.15
N PHE A 40 -5.03 7.20 -4.95
CA PHE A 40 -5.79 7.76 -6.07
C PHE A 40 -4.93 8.62 -6.98
N ALA A 41 -4.05 9.46 -6.43
CA ALA A 41 -3.12 10.26 -7.22
C ALA A 41 -2.13 9.39 -8.02
N ILE A 42 -1.61 8.31 -7.42
CA ILE A 42 -0.77 7.31 -8.11
C ILE A 42 -1.55 6.60 -9.21
N SER A 43 -2.80 6.22 -8.96
CA SER A 43 -3.67 5.64 -10.00
C SER A 43 -3.85 6.58 -11.19
N GLY A 44 -3.98 7.89 -10.93
CA GLY A 44 -3.98 8.90 -11.99
C GLY A 44 -2.70 8.84 -12.84
N HIS A 45 -1.53 8.76 -12.20
CA HIS A 45 -0.26 8.61 -12.92
C HIS A 45 -0.20 7.34 -13.77
N TYR A 46 -0.74 6.21 -13.29
CA TYR A 46 -0.81 5.00 -14.09
C TYR A 46 -1.68 5.16 -15.35
N VAL A 47 -2.79 5.91 -15.25
CA VAL A 47 -3.60 6.24 -16.44
C VAL A 47 -2.81 7.11 -17.42
N LEU A 48 -2.08 8.12 -16.93
CA LEU A 48 -1.23 8.98 -17.79
C LEU A 48 -0.12 8.17 -18.49
N LEU A 49 0.40 7.14 -17.85
CA LEU A 49 1.44 6.24 -18.38
C LEU A 49 0.87 5.12 -19.27
N ASN A 50 -0.41 5.17 -19.65
CA ASN A 50 -1.13 4.11 -20.40
C ASN A 50 -1.20 2.74 -19.68
N ALA A 51 -0.94 2.68 -18.37
CA ALA A 51 -1.00 1.46 -17.56
C ALA A 51 -2.39 1.24 -16.93
N GLN A 52 -3.39 1.01 -17.79
CA GLN A 52 -4.81 0.94 -17.40
C GLN A 52 -5.11 -0.19 -16.39
N PHE A 53 -4.60 -1.39 -16.63
CA PHE A 53 -4.79 -2.52 -15.70
C PHE A 53 -4.26 -2.20 -14.30
N LEU A 54 -3.05 -1.62 -14.24
CA LEU A 54 -2.39 -1.31 -12.97
C LEU A 54 -3.13 -0.22 -12.20
N ALA A 55 -3.67 0.79 -12.90
CA ALA A 55 -4.54 1.81 -12.32
C ALA A 55 -5.76 1.19 -11.62
N VAL A 56 -6.49 0.31 -12.32
CA VAL A 56 -7.70 -0.34 -11.79
C VAL A 56 -7.38 -1.22 -10.59
N VAL A 57 -6.32 -2.06 -10.69
CA VAL A 57 -5.89 -2.91 -9.57
C VAL A 57 -5.44 -2.08 -8.36
N ASN A 58 -4.77 -0.96 -8.58
CA ASN A 58 -4.36 -0.05 -7.50
C ASN A 58 -5.58 0.50 -6.74
N ILE A 59 -6.65 0.84 -7.44
CA ILE A 59 -7.89 1.30 -6.80
C ILE A 59 -8.59 0.16 -6.05
N ILE A 60 -8.78 -1.00 -6.70
CA ILE A 60 -9.58 -2.10 -6.11
C ILE A 60 -8.86 -2.75 -4.93
N VAL A 61 -7.57 -3.07 -5.10
CA VAL A 61 -6.83 -3.87 -4.12
C VAL A 61 -6.19 -2.97 -3.05
N TYR A 62 -5.42 -1.96 -3.46
CA TYR A 62 -4.68 -1.13 -2.50
C TYR A 62 -5.62 -0.14 -1.80
N ALA A 63 -6.23 0.79 -2.55
CA ALA A 63 -7.12 1.79 -1.96
C ALA A 63 -8.43 1.19 -1.42
N GLY A 64 -8.96 0.16 -2.07
CA GLY A 64 -10.18 -0.54 -1.68
C GLY A 64 -9.94 -1.54 -0.56
N ALA A 65 -9.51 -2.75 -0.89
CA ALA A 65 -9.47 -3.85 0.08
C ALA A 65 -8.48 -3.63 1.23
N ILE A 66 -7.22 -3.34 0.93
CA ILE A 66 -6.16 -3.31 1.94
C ILE A 66 -6.31 -2.10 2.85
N MET A 67 -6.51 -0.89 2.30
CA MET A 67 -6.66 0.32 3.11
C MET A 67 -7.95 0.32 3.94
N VAL A 68 -9.07 -0.19 3.42
CA VAL A 68 -10.31 -0.29 4.22
C VAL A 68 -10.17 -1.31 5.34
N LEU A 69 -9.52 -2.46 5.10
CA LEU A 69 -9.20 -3.41 6.17
C LEU A 69 -8.31 -2.76 7.24
N PHE A 70 -7.30 -1.99 6.82
CA PHE A 70 -6.43 -1.29 7.75
C PHE A 70 -7.19 -0.22 8.56
N LEU A 71 -8.06 0.57 7.92
CA LEU A 71 -8.97 1.50 8.60
C LEU A 71 -9.84 0.81 9.65
N PHE A 72 -10.39 -0.36 9.31
CA PHE A 72 -11.20 -1.13 10.25
C PHE A 72 -10.36 -1.59 11.46
N VAL A 73 -9.16 -2.12 11.22
CA VAL A 73 -8.25 -2.58 12.27
C VAL A 73 -7.83 -1.44 13.19
N ILE A 74 -7.38 -0.30 12.66
CA ILE A 74 -6.94 0.83 13.50
C ILE A 74 -8.10 1.41 14.33
N MET A 75 -9.31 1.38 13.78
CA MET A 75 -10.50 1.87 14.47
C MET A 75 -10.90 0.92 15.60
N LEU A 76 -10.86 -0.40 15.36
CA LEU A 76 -11.08 -1.40 16.41
C LEU A 76 -10.02 -1.34 17.51
N MET A 77 -8.76 -1.05 17.14
CA MET A 77 -7.66 -0.98 18.09
C MET A 77 -7.66 0.31 18.93
N ASN A 78 -8.61 1.22 18.70
CA ASN A 78 -8.74 2.54 19.34
C ASN A 78 -7.38 3.19 19.64
N LEU A 79 -6.54 3.30 18.60
CA LEU A 79 -5.22 3.90 18.70
C LEU A 79 -5.35 5.37 19.11
N ASN A 80 -5.19 5.64 20.41
CA ASN A 80 -5.28 6.98 20.95
C ASN A 80 -3.97 7.74 20.68
N ALA A 81 -4.04 8.98 20.19
CA ALA A 81 -2.86 9.77 19.84
C ALA A 81 -2.00 10.20 21.06
N ASP A 82 -2.50 9.97 22.27
CA ASP A 82 -1.90 10.46 23.53
C ASP A 82 -0.88 9.49 24.15
N VAL A 83 -0.73 8.27 23.62
CA VAL A 83 0.18 7.24 24.17
C VAL A 83 1.57 7.20 23.51
N GLU A 84 1.89 8.12 22.61
CA GLU A 84 3.22 8.17 21.98
C GLU A 84 4.21 8.91 22.91
N PRO A 85 5.21 8.22 23.52
CA PRO A 85 6.29 8.93 24.19
C PRO A 85 6.97 9.82 23.15
N GLN A 86 7.14 11.12 23.44
CA GLN A 86 7.83 12.05 22.55
C GLN A 86 9.15 11.42 22.10
N LYS A 87 9.20 10.99 20.82
CA LYS A 87 10.46 10.53 20.22
C LYS A 87 11.48 11.64 20.43
N SER A 88 12.62 11.28 21.01
CA SER A 88 13.72 12.22 21.21
C SER A 88 14.02 12.94 19.91
N ARG A 89 14.23 14.27 19.97
CA ARG A 89 14.55 15.10 18.80
C ARG A 89 15.69 14.49 17.98
N LEU A 90 16.63 13.79 18.64
CA LEU A 90 17.72 13.06 17.99
C LEU A 90 17.24 11.98 17.00
N VAL A 91 16.19 11.23 17.34
CA VAL A 91 15.62 10.19 16.47
C VAL A 91 14.92 10.82 15.26
N GLN A 92 14.27 11.97 15.45
CA GLN A 92 13.65 12.72 14.35
C GLN A 92 14.72 13.30 13.40
N PHE A 93 15.79 13.87 13.95
CA PHE A 93 16.93 14.35 13.16
C PHE A 93 17.63 13.21 12.41
N ALA A 94 17.87 12.08 13.07
CA ALA A 94 18.44 10.89 12.43
C ALA A 94 17.54 10.39 11.28
N GLY A 95 16.21 10.39 11.47
CA GLY A 95 15.25 10.04 10.42
C GLY A 95 15.31 10.97 9.22
N ILE A 96 15.37 12.29 9.43
CA ILE A 96 15.47 13.28 8.35
C ILE A 96 16.81 13.14 7.62
N ILE A 97 17.92 12.99 8.35
CA ILE A 97 19.26 12.82 7.77
C ILE A 97 19.32 11.53 6.93
N SER A 98 18.84 10.41 7.48
CA SER A 98 18.80 9.13 6.77
C SER A 98 17.93 9.21 5.51
N GLY A 99 16.75 9.83 5.60
CA GLY A 99 15.88 10.04 4.45
C GLY A 99 16.50 10.94 3.39
N GLY A 100 17.16 12.02 3.81
CA GLY A 100 17.85 12.94 2.92
C GLY A 100 19.03 12.29 2.20
N ILE A 101 19.84 11.49 2.90
CA ILE A 101 20.94 10.72 2.29
C ILE A 101 20.39 9.73 1.27
N LEU A 102 19.35 8.97 1.61
CA LEU A 102 18.73 8.02 0.69
C LEU A 102 18.19 8.72 -0.56
N PHE A 103 17.56 9.88 -0.41
CA PHE A 103 17.10 10.71 -1.52
C PHE A 103 18.26 11.16 -2.42
N LEU A 104 19.37 11.63 -1.83
CA LEU A 104 20.57 12.01 -2.59
C LEU A 104 21.20 10.83 -3.33
N VAL A 105 21.24 9.65 -2.72
CA VAL A 105 21.76 8.42 -3.36
C VAL A 105 20.91 8.06 -4.57
N ILE A 106 19.58 8.10 -4.46
CA ILE A 106 18.68 7.87 -5.59
C ILE A 106 18.91 8.91 -6.69
N LEU A 107 19.04 10.20 -6.35
CA LEU A 107 19.31 11.25 -7.32
C LEU A 107 20.67 11.08 -8.03
N ALA A 108 21.70 10.67 -7.29
CA ALA A 108 23.02 10.40 -7.86
C ALA A 108 22.96 9.20 -8.81
N ALA A 109 22.29 8.11 -8.41
CA ALA A 109 22.09 6.94 -9.25
C ALA A 109 21.29 7.26 -10.53
N LEU A 110 20.28 8.12 -10.43
CA LEU A 110 19.49 8.57 -11.58
C LEU A 110 20.24 9.50 -12.53
N ARG A 111 21.20 10.29 -12.04
CA ARG A 111 22.06 11.14 -12.88
C ARG A 111 23.15 10.35 -13.59
N ASP A 112 23.74 9.37 -12.90
CA ASP A 112 24.83 8.55 -13.44
C ASP A 112 24.32 7.48 -14.42
N SER A 113 23.07 7.02 -14.24
CA SER A 113 22.39 6.23 -15.25
C SER A 113 22.13 7.08 -16.50
N LYS A 114 23.05 6.99 -17.47
CA LYS A 114 22.78 7.41 -18.84
C LYS A 114 21.59 6.60 -19.34
N ILE A 115 20.40 7.21 -19.33
CA ILE A 115 19.22 6.66 -20.00
C ILE A 115 19.49 6.75 -21.51
N ASN A 116 20.30 5.83 -22.01
CA ASN A 116 20.58 5.62 -23.44
C ASN A 116 19.45 4.79 -24.10
N GLY A 117 18.27 4.77 -23.49
CA GLY A 117 17.09 4.18 -24.09
C GLY A 117 16.56 5.17 -25.12
N VAL A 118 16.59 4.78 -26.39
CA VAL A 118 15.63 5.30 -27.37
C VAL A 118 14.28 5.35 -26.65
N LEU A 119 13.72 6.55 -26.50
CA LEU A 119 12.33 6.72 -26.08
C LEU A 119 11.48 6.15 -27.21
N GLU A 120 11.46 4.82 -27.34
CA GLU A 120 10.52 4.15 -28.19
C GLU A 120 9.16 4.60 -27.69
N LYS A 121 8.46 5.28 -28.59
CA LYS A 121 7.08 5.69 -28.40
C LYS A 121 6.32 4.43 -28.04
N SER A 122 6.09 4.24 -26.73
CA SER A 122 5.53 3.02 -26.16
C SER A 122 4.34 2.62 -27.03
N SER A 123 4.39 1.42 -27.60
CA SER A 123 3.25 0.89 -28.32
C SER A 123 2.05 0.94 -27.37
N ASN A 124 0.91 1.47 -27.83
CA ASN A 124 -0.32 1.60 -27.03
C ASN A 124 -0.84 0.25 -26.45
N SER A 125 -0.14 -0.86 -26.68
CA SER A 125 -0.38 -2.18 -26.12
C SER A 125 0.23 -2.42 -24.74
N VAL A 126 1.17 -1.60 -24.28
CA VAL A 126 1.82 -1.74 -22.96
C VAL A 126 0.88 -1.24 -21.87
N GLY A 127 -0.06 -2.09 -21.46
CA GLY A 127 -1.08 -1.77 -20.44
C GLY A 127 -2.42 -2.48 -20.63
N LEU A 128 -2.59 -3.16 -21.78
CA LEU A 128 -3.78 -3.96 -22.08
C LEU A 128 -3.84 -5.21 -21.21
N ILE A 129 -5.03 -5.50 -20.67
CA ILE A 129 -5.33 -6.68 -19.86
C ILE A 129 -4.97 -7.97 -20.59
N GLU A 130 -5.18 -8.01 -21.91
CA GLU A 130 -4.89 -9.17 -22.75
C GLU A 130 -3.39 -9.53 -22.76
N ASN A 131 -2.51 -8.53 -22.94
CA ASN A 131 -1.08 -8.77 -23.01
C ASN A 131 -0.51 -9.21 -21.66
N LEU A 132 -1.07 -8.66 -20.58
CA LEU A 132 -0.72 -9.08 -19.23
C LEU A 132 -1.16 -10.54 -18.97
N GLY A 133 -2.37 -10.91 -19.36
CA GLY A 133 -2.87 -12.28 -19.25
C GLY A 133 -1.98 -13.28 -20.00
N LYS A 134 -1.62 -12.98 -21.25
CA LYS A 134 -0.69 -13.83 -22.03
C LYS A 134 0.65 -14.00 -21.32
N THR A 135 1.23 -12.90 -20.83
CA THR A 135 2.52 -12.92 -20.14
C THR A 135 2.45 -13.73 -18.84
N LEU A 136 1.37 -13.58 -18.08
CA LEU A 136 1.15 -14.29 -16.81
C LEU A 136 1.05 -15.80 -17.01
N PHE A 137 0.31 -16.25 -18.03
CA PHE A 137 0.07 -17.68 -18.31
C PHE A 137 1.09 -18.33 -19.24
N GLN A 138 2.05 -17.59 -19.80
CA GLN A 138 3.13 -18.16 -20.62
C GLN A 138 4.48 -18.08 -19.92
N ASN A 139 4.88 -16.89 -19.47
CA ASN A 139 6.21 -16.65 -18.92
C ASN A 139 6.24 -16.73 -17.38
N TYR A 140 5.12 -16.39 -16.72
CA TYR A 140 5.04 -16.28 -15.26
C TYR A 140 4.07 -17.29 -14.61
N VAL A 141 3.90 -18.46 -15.22
CA VAL A 141 2.99 -19.50 -14.71
C VAL A 141 3.38 -19.94 -13.30
N LEU A 142 4.67 -20.18 -13.06
CA LEU A 142 5.17 -20.62 -11.76
C LEU A 142 4.89 -19.58 -10.65
N PRO A 143 5.26 -18.29 -10.80
CA PRO A 143 4.89 -17.25 -9.83
C PRO A 143 3.37 -17.10 -9.62
N PHE A 144 2.57 -17.28 -10.66
CA PHE A 144 1.11 -17.21 -10.56
C PHE A 144 0.55 -18.35 -9.69
N GLU A 145 1.05 -19.57 -9.87
CA GLU A 145 0.66 -20.73 -9.07
C GLU A 145 1.08 -20.56 -7.60
N ILE A 146 2.31 -20.10 -7.35
CA ILE A 146 2.81 -19.82 -5.99
C ILE A 146 1.95 -18.73 -5.32
N SER A 147 1.54 -17.70 -6.05
CA SER A 147 0.65 -16.64 -5.51
C SER A 147 -0.72 -17.20 -5.13
N SER A 148 -1.23 -18.18 -5.88
CA SER A 148 -2.50 -18.85 -5.57
C SER A 148 -2.43 -19.65 -4.27
N VAL A 149 -1.33 -20.40 -4.07
CA VAL A 149 -1.07 -21.12 -2.82
C VAL A 149 -0.87 -20.13 -1.65
N LEU A 150 -0.18 -19.01 -1.89
CA LEU A 150 0.00 -17.95 -0.90
C LEU A 150 -1.34 -17.38 -0.42
N PHE A 151 -2.26 -17.07 -1.34
CA PHE A 151 -3.59 -16.57 -0.95
C PHE A 151 -4.42 -17.61 -0.19
N LEU A 152 -4.36 -18.88 -0.60
CA LEU A 152 -5.01 -19.97 0.13
C LEU A 152 -4.46 -20.09 1.56
N SER A 153 -3.13 -20.09 1.70
CA SER A 153 -2.47 -20.16 3.00
C SER A 153 -2.79 -18.94 3.88
N ALA A 154 -2.83 -17.74 3.31
CA ALA A 154 -3.17 -16.52 4.03
C ALA A 154 -4.62 -16.56 4.55
N MET A 155 -5.57 -17.04 3.73
CA MET A 155 -6.97 -17.19 4.13
C MET A 155 -7.13 -18.20 5.28
N ILE A 156 -6.49 -19.37 5.18
CA ILE A 156 -6.50 -20.38 6.25
C ILE A 156 -5.88 -19.82 7.53
N GLY A 157 -4.73 -19.13 7.42
CA GLY A 157 -4.06 -18.50 8.55
C GLY A 157 -4.96 -17.47 9.26
N ALA A 158 -5.60 -16.58 8.50
CA ALA A 158 -6.53 -15.59 9.06
C ALA A 158 -7.74 -16.25 9.74
N MET A 159 -8.30 -17.32 9.15
CA MET A 159 -9.44 -18.05 9.72
C MET A 159 -9.09 -18.74 11.05
N VAL A 160 -7.93 -19.40 11.12
CA VAL A 160 -7.49 -20.11 12.34
C VAL A 160 -7.24 -19.12 13.48
N ILE A 161 -6.60 -17.98 13.19
CA ILE A 161 -6.35 -16.92 14.19
C ILE A 161 -7.66 -16.27 14.65
N GLY A 162 -8.62 -16.07 13.75
CA GLY A 162 -9.92 -15.49 14.07
C GLY A 162 -10.88 -16.42 14.83
N LYS A 163 -10.54 -17.72 14.95
CA LYS A 163 -11.43 -18.70 15.59
C LYS A 163 -11.35 -18.59 17.11
N LYS A 164 -12.44 -18.17 17.75
CA LYS A 164 -12.58 -18.14 19.21
C LYS A 164 -12.69 -19.56 19.77
N GLU A 165 -11.94 -19.89 20.81
CA GLU A 165 -12.09 -21.16 21.53
C GLU A 165 -13.47 -21.21 22.22
N PRO A 166 -14.21 -22.33 22.13
CA PRO A 166 -15.41 -22.51 22.92
C PRO A 166 -15.00 -22.53 24.40
N SER A 167 -15.56 -21.62 25.20
CA SER A 167 -15.32 -21.60 26.64
C SER A 167 -15.81 -22.93 27.22
N ASN A 168 -14.88 -23.72 27.76
CA ASN A 168 -15.22 -24.95 28.46
C ASN A 168 -15.66 -24.59 29.89
N ASP A 169 -16.79 -23.90 29.98
CA ASP A 169 -17.49 -23.66 31.24
C ASP A 169 -18.19 -24.97 31.63
N LEU A 170 -17.41 -25.93 32.14
CA LEU A 170 -17.99 -27.08 32.83
C LEU A 170 -18.68 -26.53 34.10
N PRO A 171 -20.00 -26.74 34.28
CA PRO A 171 -20.65 -26.35 35.52
C PRO A 171 -20.00 -27.12 36.66
N GLU A 172 -19.39 -26.39 37.59
CA GLU A 172 -18.83 -26.92 38.82
C GLU A 172 -19.99 -27.56 39.62
N ARG A 173 -20.19 -28.86 39.44
CA ARG A 173 -21.18 -29.63 40.19
C ARG A 173 -20.66 -29.73 41.62
N SER A 174 -21.10 -28.80 42.47
CA SER A 174 -20.91 -28.87 43.92
C SER A 174 -21.35 -30.25 44.43
N PRO A 175 -20.43 -31.10 44.93
CA PRO A 175 -20.78 -32.32 45.60
C PRO A 175 -20.86 -32.00 47.10
N ASN A 176 -22.07 -31.73 47.58
CA ASN A 176 -22.59 -32.04 48.93
C ASN A 176 -23.64 -31.03 49.37
N GLN A 177 -24.88 -31.23 48.92
CA GLN A 177 -26.03 -31.09 49.80
C GLN A 177 -26.36 -32.50 50.30
N ASN A 178 -26.11 -32.73 51.60
CA ASN A 178 -26.85 -33.58 52.55
C ASN A 178 -25.93 -33.96 53.71
#